data_AF-A0A7L4ZN18-F1
#
_entry.id   AF-A0A7L4ZN18-F1
#
_cell.length_a   1.000
_cell.length_b   1.000
_cell.length_c   1.000
_cell.angle_alpha   90.00
_cell.angle_beta   90.00
_cell.angle_gamma   90.00
#
_symmetry.space_group_name_H-M   'P 1'
#
loop_
_entity.id
_entity.type
_entity.pdbx_description
1 polymer ?
#
loop_
_entity_poly.entity_id
_entity_poly.type
_entity_poly.pdbx_seq_one_letter_code
_entity_poly.pdbx_strand_id
1 'polypeptide(L)' 'MSVIYVLLTISIVVAILFFVAFIIAVRNGQFDDSYTPSVRMLFDDELVKDKPKKQN' A
#
# COMPACT_ATOMS: atom_id res chain seq x y z
N MET A 1 -5.11 25.70 36.63
CA MET A 1 -3.93 25.66 35.73
C MET A 1 -3.31 24.26 35.59
N SER A 2 -3.93 23.19 36.10
CA SER A 2 -3.45 21.80 35.91
C SER A 2 -4.09 21.08 34.72
N VAL A 3 -5.32 21.47 34.36
CA VAL A 3 -6.11 20.86 33.27
C VAL A 3 -5.39 20.93 31.92
N ILE A 4 -4.59 21.97 31.70
CA ILE A 4 -3.82 22.14 30.47
C ILE A 4 -2.80 21.01 30.26
N TYR A 5 -2.18 20.49 31.33
CA TYR A 5 -1.23 19.39 31.23
C TYR A 5 -1.93 18.09 30.83
N VAL A 6 -3.12 17.83 31.38
CA VAL A 6 -3.92 16.65 31.03
C VAL A 6 -4.37 16.70 29.57
N LEU A 7 -4.88 17.84 29.12
CA LEU A 7 -5.30 18.04 27.74
C LEU A 7 -4.13 17.89 26.76
N LEU A 8 -2.97 18.45 27.10
CA LEU A 8 -1.77 18.37 26.28
C LEU A 8 -1.27 16.92 26.14
N THR A 9 -1.25 16.16 27.25
CA THR A 9 -0.86 14.75 27.20
C THR A 9 -1.82 13.92 26.35
N ILE A 10 -3.14 14.08 26.54
CA ILE A 10 -4.13 13.34 25.74
C ILE A 10 -4.02 13.68 24.26
N SER A 11 -3.84 14.96 23.91
CA SER A 11 -3.69 15.40 22.52
C SER A 11 -2.48 14.75 21.84
N ILE A 12 -1.32 14.71 22.51
CA ILE A 12 -0.11 14.09 21.97
C ILE A 12 -0.29 12.58 21.82
N VAL A 13 -0.89 11.91 22.82
CA VAL A 13 -1.14 10.46 22.77
C VAL A 13 -2.03 10.11 21.57
N VAL A 14 -3.12 10.85 21.37
CA VAL A 14 -4.03 10.64 20.23
C VAL A 14 -3.31 10.88 18.90
N ALA A 15 -2.50 11.95 18.80
CA ALA A 15 -1.74 12.25 17.60
C ALA A 15 -0.74 11.13 17.24
N ILE A 16 0.01 10.60 18.22
CA ILE A 16 0.94 9.50 18.02
C ILE A 16 0.20 8.22 17.60
N LEU A 17 -0.95 7.94 18.21
CA LEU A 17 -1.76 6.75 17.89
C LEU A 17 -2.21 6.78 16.41
N PHE A 18 -2.74 7.91 15.95
CA PHE A 18 -3.11 8.09 14.54
C PHE A 18 -1.90 8.06 13.60
N PHE A 19 -0.76 8.62 14.02
CA PHE A 19 0.47 8.60 13.23
C PHE A 19 0.99 7.17 13.02
N VAL A 20 1.02 6.35 14.07
CA VAL A 20 1.44 4.94 13.95
C VAL A 20 0.48 4.15 13.07
N ALA A 21 -0.83 4.35 13.24
CA ALA A 21 -1.85 3.72 12.38
C ALA A 21 -1.67 4.11 10.90
N PHE A 22 -1.36 5.39 10.63
CA PHE A 22 -1.06 5.87 9.28
C PHE A 22 0.16 5.18 8.68
N ILE A 23 1.26 5.05 9.43
CA ILE A 23 2.47 4.35 8.95
C ILE A 23 2.18 2.88 8.65
N ILE A 24 1.40 2.20 9.49
CA ILE A 24 1.01 0.79 9.25
C ILE A 24 0.18 0.68 7.97
N ALA A 25 -0.80 1.57 7.77
CA ALA A 25 -1.63 1.57 6.56
C ALA A 25 -0.80 1.78 5.28
N VAL A 26 0.15 2.72 5.30
CA VAL A 26 1.06 2.96 4.16
C VAL A 26 1.98 1.77 3.91
N ARG A 27 2.52 1.15 4.98
CA ARG A 27 3.40 -0.02 4.87
C ARG A 27 2.68 -1.30 4.44
N ASN A 28 1.38 -1.42 4.68
CA ASN A 28 0.58 -2.58 4.26
C ASN A 28 0.43 -2.72 2.73
N GLY A 29 1.17 -1.96 1.93
CA GLY A 29 1.29 -2.21 0.50
C GLY A 29 0.02 -1.86 -0.28
N GLN A 30 -0.83 -0.95 0.23
CA GLN A 30 -1.97 -0.43 -0.52
C GLN A 30 -1.55 0.21 -1.87
N PHE A 31 -0.27 0.56 -2.01
CA PHE A 31 0.34 1.12 -3.22
C PHE A 31 1.05 0.08 -4.11
N ASP A 32 1.03 -1.21 -3.76
CA ASP A 32 1.69 -2.26 -4.54
C ASP A 32 0.96 -2.54 -5.88
N ASP A 33 -0.30 -2.12 -5.97
CA ASP A 33 -1.11 -2.18 -7.21
C ASP A 33 -0.93 -0.91 -8.08
N SER A 34 0.30 -0.37 -8.13
CA SER A 34 0.64 0.79 -8.98
C SER A 34 0.76 0.44 -10.47
N TYR A 35 0.69 -0.84 -10.83
CA TYR A 35 0.67 -1.31 -12.22
C TYR A 35 -0.74 -1.72 -12.61
N THR A 36 -1.42 -0.82 -13.31
CA THR A 36 -2.81 -1.02 -13.76
C THR A 36 -2.92 -2.35 -14.55
N PRO A 37 -3.95 -3.17 -14.28
CA PRO A 37 -4.13 -4.47 -14.95
C PRO A 37 -4.17 -4.36 -16.49
N SER A 38 -4.61 -3.22 -17.02
CA SER A 38 -4.61 -2.93 -18.46
C SER A 38 -3.21 -2.83 -19.07
N VAL A 39 -2.18 -2.44 -18.30
CA VAL A 39 -0.79 -2.37 -18.76
C VAL A 39 -0.14 -3.75 -18.76
N ARG A 40 -0.37 -4.55 -17.71
CA ARG A 40 0.10 -5.94 -17.62
C ARG A 40 -0.43 -6.77 -18.80
N MET A 41 -1.72 -6.62 -19.12
CA MET A 41 -2.35 -7.34 -20.21
C MET A 41 -1.82 -6.96 -21.60
N LEU A 42 -1.39 -5.70 -21.81
CA LEU A 42 -0.82 -5.23 -23.08
C LEU A 42 0.60 -5.77 -23.35
N PHE A 43 1.37 -6.07 -22.30
CA PHE A 43 2.76 -6.53 -22.42
C PHE A 43 2.93 -8.04 -22.24
N ASP A 44 1.97 -8.73 -21.60
CA ASP A 44 1.96 -10.20 -21.50
C ASP A 44 1.65 -10.86 -22.86
N ASP A 45 0.92 -10.18 -23.75
CA ASP A 45 0.57 -10.69 -25.09
C ASP A 45 1.72 -10.60 -26.11
N GLU A 46 2.74 -9.75 -25.89
CA GLU A 46 3.87 -9.59 -26.81
C GLU A 46 5.01 -10.60 -26.59
N LEU A 47 5.12 -11.18 -25.40
CA LEU A 47 6.22 -12.10 -25.03
C LEU A 47 5.91 -13.59 -25.27
N VAL A 48 4.71 -13.93 -25.76
CA VAL A 48 4.34 -15.31 -26.13
C VAL A 48 4.53 -15.53 -27.64
N LYS A 49 5.73 -15.27 -28.14
CA LYS A 49 6.20 -15.91 -29.38
C LYS A 49 7.20 -16.99 -28.99
N ASP A 50 6.97 -18.18 -29.55
CA ASP A 50 7.82 -19.37 -29.49
C ASP A 50 7.75 -20.24 -28.23
N LYS A 51 6.59 -20.90 -28.05
CA LYS A 51 6.64 -22.31 -27.60
C LYS A 51 6.20 -23.22 -28.75
N PRO A 52 7.09 -24.06 -29.31
CA PRO A 52 6.72 -24.99 -30.36
C PRO A 52 5.71 -25.99 -29.79
N LYS A 53 4.53 -26.01 -30.39
CA LYS A 53 3.41 -26.89 -30.07
C LYS A 53 3.85 -28.34 -30.32
N LYS A 54 4.14 -29.09 -29.26
CA LYS A 54 4.40 -30.53 -29.37
C LYS A 54 3.06 -31.25 -29.54
N GLN A 55 2.85 -31.72 -30.76
CA GLN A 55 1.72 -32.50 -31.23
C GLN A 55 1.82 -33.90 -30.62
N ASN A 56 0.80 -34.30 -29.85
CA ASN A 56 0.49 -35.70 -29.52
C ASN A 56 -0.99 -35.91 -29.82
#